data_AF-A0A943LYZ9-F1
#
_entry.id   AF-A0A943LYZ9-F1
#
_cell.length_a   1.000
_cell.length_b   1.000
_cell.length_c   1.000
_cell.angle_alpha   90.00
_cell.angle_beta   90.00
_cell.angle_gamma   90.00
#
_symmetry.space_group_name_H-M   'P 1'
#
loop_
_entity.id
_entity.type
_entity.pdbx_description
1 polymer ?
#
loop_
_entity_poly.entity_id
_entity_poly.type
_entity_poly.pdbx_seq_one_letter_code
_entity_poly.pdbx_strand_id
1 'polypeptide(L)' 'AKVSSPELAYYDKGMSVNYDKVLTADGRQWLSYVAASGARRYVDIA' A
#
# COMPACT_ATOMS: atom_id res chain seq x y z
N ALA A 1 13.50 -4.50 13.08
CA ALA A 1 13.29 -3.16 12.52
C ALA A 1 11.81 -2.82 12.63
N LYS A 2 11.45 -1.68 13.23
CA LYS A 2 10.06 -1.27 13.42
C LYS A 2 9.57 -0.62 12.13
N VAL A 3 8.76 -1.33 11.36
CA VAL A 3 8.05 -0.76 10.21
C VAL A 3 6.96 0.15 10.77
N SER A 4 7.35 1.39 11.08
CA SER A 4 6.40 2.45 11.40
C SER A 4 5.92 3.04 10.07
N SER A 5 4.97 2.38 9.43
CA SER A 5 4.11 2.99 8.41
C SER A 5 2.80 3.36 9.12
N PRO A 6 2.60 4.63 9.52
CA PRO A 6 1.38 5.03 10.20
C PRO A 6 0.20 4.94 9.22
N GLU A 7 -0.87 4.26 9.69
CA GLU A 7 -2.14 3.99 9.01
C GLU A 7 -2.09 3.09 7.77
N LEU A 8 -2.14 1.77 8.00
CA LEU A 8 -2.90 0.89 7.11
C LEU A 8 -4.36 1.36 7.16
N ALA A 9 -4.80 2.09 6.15
CA ALA A 9 -6.21 2.13 5.84
C ALA A 9 -6.64 0.68 5.55
N TYR A 10 -7.59 0.16 6.33
CA TYR A 10 -8.18 -1.13 6.07
C TYR A 10 -9.15 -0.97 4.90
N TYR A 11 -8.88 -1.68 3.81
CA TYR A 11 -9.76 -1.72 2.65
C TYR A 11 -10.63 -2.97 2.76
N ASP A 12 -11.93 -2.77 2.96
CA ASP A 12 -12.88 -3.87 2.88
C ASP A 12 -13.05 -4.34 1.43
N LYS A 13 -13.52 -5.58 1.29
CA LYS A 13 -13.86 -6.15 -0.01
C LYS A 13 -14.88 -5.25 -0.73
N GLY A 14 -14.50 -4.73 -1.90
CA GLY A 14 -15.31 -3.79 -2.68
C GLY A 14 -14.78 -2.35 -2.65
N MET A 15 -13.84 -2.02 -1.77
CA MET A 15 -13.11 -0.76 -1.83
C MET A 15 -12.03 -0.81 -2.92
N SER A 16 -11.79 0.33 -3.57
CA SER A 16 -10.77 0.46 -4.63
C SER A 16 -9.67 1.42 -4.20
N VAL A 17 -8.43 1.07 -4.55
CA VAL A 17 -7.24 1.92 -4.38
C VAL A 17 -6.75 2.35 -5.75
N ASN A 18 -6.47 3.64 -5.92
CA ASN A 18 -5.71 4.10 -7.07
C ASN A 18 -4.21 3.87 -6.81
N TYR A 19 -3.58 3.05 -7.64
CA TYR A 19 -2.17 2.72 -7.55
C TYR A 19 -1.47 2.92 -8.89
N ASP A 20 -0.17 3.20 -8.85
CA ASP A 20 0.67 3.33 -10.05
C ASP A 20 1.54 2.09 -10.29
N LYS A 21 1.81 1.29 -9.26
CA LYS A 21 2.73 0.16 -9.35
C LYS A 21 2.30 -1.00 -8.47
N VAL A 22 2.58 -2.20 -8.94
CA VAL A 22 2.51 -3.46 -8.19
C VAL A 22 3.93 -3.95 -7.92
N LEU A 23 4.21 -4.39 -6.71
CA LEU A 23 5.51 -4.87 -6.26
C LEU A 23 5.37 -6.22 -5.60
N THR A 24 6.34 -7.11 -5.82
CA THR A 24 6.43 -8.38 -5.09
C THR A 24 7.66 -8.32 -4.20
N ALA A 25 7.46 -8.32 -2.89
CA ALA A 25 8.52 -8.23 -1.90
C ALA A 25 8.12 -9.01 -0.64
N ASP A 26 9.08 -9.66 0.02
CA ASP A 26 8.87 -10.43 1.25
C ASP A 26 7.81 -11.54 1.11
N GLY A 27 7.68 -12.12 -0.09
CA GLY A 27 6.67 -13.13 -0.41
C GLY A 27 5.23 -12.59 -0.48
N ARG A 28 5.06 -11.26 -0.50
CA ARG A 28 3.77 -10.57 -0.56
C ARG A 28 3.69 -9.66 -1.78
N GLN A 29 2.47 -9.30 -2.16
CA GLN A 29 2.22 -8.36 -3.25
C GLN A 29 1.70 -7.04 -2.66
N TRP A 30 2.29 -5.94 -3.12
CA TRP A 30 2.02 -4.60 -2.63
C TRP A 30 1.56 -3.69 -3.77
N LEU A 31 0.45 -3.00 -3.57
CA LEU A 31 0.10 -1.83 -4.36
C LEU A 31 0.88 -0.63 -3.85
N SER A 32 1.36 0.19 -4.78
CA SER A 32 2.11 1.38 -4.46
C SER A 32 1.51 2.60 -5.15
N TYR A 33 1.38 3.68 -4.39
CA TYR A 33 0.83 4.94 -4.88
C TYR A 33 1.59 6.14 -4.29
N VAL A 34 1.55 7.27 -5.01
CA VAL A 34 2.02 8.57 -4.51
C VAL A 34 0.82 9.30 -3.92
N ALA A 35 0.88 9.61 -2.63
CA ALA A 35 -0.16 10.41 -2.00
C ALA A 35 -0.08 11.88 -2.42
N ALA A 36 -1.13 12.65 -2.13
CA ALA A 36 -1.18 14.09 -2.40
C ALA A 36 0.00 14.87 -1.77
N SER A 37 0.55 14.37 -0.66
CA SER A 37 1.75 14.94 -0.02
C SER A 37 3.07 14.61 -0.75
N GLY A 38 3.04 13.91 -1.87
CA GLY A 38 4.22 13.41 -2.60
C GLY A 38 4.88 12.17 -1.99
N ALA A 39 4.40 11.69 -0.83
CA ALA A 39 4.95 10.51 -0.18
C ALA A 39 4.45 9.22 -0.83
N ARG A 40 5.39 8.30 -1.09
CA ARG A 40 5.09 6.94 -1.57
C ARG A 40 4.50 6.10 -0.44
N ARG A 41 3.34 5.49 -0.68
CA ARG A 41 2.66 4.56 0.24
C ARG A 41 2.53 3.18 -0.39
N TYR A 42 2.34 2.17 0.47
CA TYR A 42 2.25 0.76 0.09
C TYR A 42 1.07 0.12 0.80
N VAL A 43 0.29 -0.67 0.06
CA VAL A 43 -0.89 -1.40 0.55
C VAL A 43 -0.68 -2.87 0.22
N ASP A 44 -0.70 -3.73 1.24
CA ASP A 44 -0.63 -5.17 1.07
C ASP A 44 -1.96 -5.70 0.49
N ILE A 45 -1.89 -6.67 -0.41
CA ILE A 45 -3.06 -7.21 -1.14
C ILE A 45 -3.42 -8.63 -0.64
N ALA A 46 -2.82 -9.08 0.46
CA ALA A 46 -3.02 -10.42 1.01
C ALA A 46 -4.39 -10.59 1.68
#